data_AF-A0A6A7KR11-F1
#
_entry.id   AF-A0A6A7KR11-F1
#
_cell.length_a   1.000
_cell.length_b   1.000
_cell.length_c   1.000
_cell.angle_alpha   90.00
_cell.angle_beta   90.00
_cell.angle_gamma   90.00
#
_symmetry.space_group_name_H-M   'P 1'
#
loop_
_entity.id
_entity.type
_entity.pdbx_description
1 polymer ?
#
loop_
_entity_poly.entity_id
_entity_poly.type
_entity_poly.pdbx_seq_one_letter_code
_entity_poly.pdbx_strand_id
1 'polypeptide(L)' 'MRRAKSKRLEMRARRAARRLGEHVQKSRLRTTSIDNLGGYRVVSDGGIVLAGQRYELALAGLLERYEIGRA' A
#
# COMPACT_ATOMS: atom_id res chain seq x y z
N MET A 1 8.48 -20.23 1.57
CA MET A 1 7.25 -19.97 0.77
C MET A 1 6.48 -18.67 1.10
N ARG A 2 6.98 -17.73 1.93
CA ARG A 2 6.19 -16.54 2.37
C ARG A 2 6.08 -15.37 1.37
N ARG A 3 7.09 -15.13 0.53
CA ARG A 3 7.16 -13.93 -0.36
C ARG A 3 6.09 -13.89 -1.45
N ALA A 4 5.73 -15.04 -2.03
CA ALA A 4 4.76 -15.11 -3.13
C ALA A 4 3.32 -14.79 -2.68
N LYS A 5 2.96 -15.12 -1.42
CA LYS A 5 1.65 -14.80 -0.84
C LYS A 5 1.49 -13.29 -0.66
N SER A 6 2.52 -12.62 -0.11
CA SER A 6 2.54 -11.17 0.06
C SER A 6 2.40 -10.41 -1.26
N LYS A 7 3.08 -10.87 -2.33
CA LYS A 7 2.99 -10.23 -3.66
C LYS A 7 1.59 -10.34 -4.27
N ARG A 8 0.92 -11.50 -4.11
CA ARG A 8 -0.46 -11.70 -4.58
C ARG A 8 -1.46 -10.82 -3.83
N LEU A 9 -1.34 -10.73 -2.51
CA LEU A 9 -2.18 -9.88 -1.68
C LEU A 9 -1.99 -8.39 -2.02
N GLU A 10 -0.73 -7.95 -2.20
CA GLU A 10 -0.43 -6.58 -2.65
C GLU A 10 -1.09 -6.27 -4.01
N MET A 11 -1.02 -7.20 -4.97
CA MET A 11 -1.66 -7.00 -6.28
C MET A 11 -3.19 -6.93 -6.19
N ARG A 12 -3.82 -7.68 -5.28
CA ARG A 12 -5.26 -7.56 -5.03
C ARG A 12 -5.60 -6.18 -4.46
N ALA A 13 -4.83 -5.70 -3.48
CA ALA A 13 -5.03 -4.37 -2.89
C ALA A 13 -4.90 -3.26 -3.93
N ARG A 14 -3.88 -3.33 -4.79
CA ARG A 14 -3.70 -2.38 -5.91
C ARG A 14 -4.89 -2.35 -6.88
N ARG A 15 -5.51 -3.50 -7.13
CA ARG A 15 -6.68 -3.60 -8.01
C ARG A 15 -7.94 -3.04 -7.34
N ALA A 16 -8.13 -3.32 -6.05
CA ALA A 16 -9.22 -2.77 -5.26
C ALA A 16 -9.12 -1.23 -5.20
N ALA A 17 -7.93 -0.70 -4.87
CA ALA A 17 -7.65 0.73 -4.89
C ALA A 17 -8.04 1.40 -6.21
N ARG A 18 -7.63 0.80 -7.34
CA ARG A 18 -7.95 1.33 -8.68
C ARG A 18 -9.44 1.41 -8.98
N ARG A 19 -10.27 0.52 -8.40
CA ARG A 19 -11.73 0.58 -8.57
C ARG A 19 -12.36 1.77 -7.86
N LEU A 20 -11.64 2.36 -6.90
CA LEU A 20 -12.06 3.48 -6.08
C LEU A 20 -11.41 4.81 -6.52
N GLY A 21 -10.68 4.84 -7.64
CA GLY A 21 -9.91 6.02 -8.05
C GLY A 21 -8.71 6.32 -7.14
N GLU A 22 -8.14 5.26 -6.54
CA GLU A 22 -6.98 5.33 -5.67
C GLU A 22 -5.76 4.58 -6.25
N HIS A 23 -4.58 5.08 -5.90
CA HIS A 23 -3.28 4.55 -6.28
C HIS A 23 -2.45 4.19 -5.06
N VAL A 24 -2.09 2.91 -4.97
CA VAL A 24 -1.12 2.45 -3.96
C VAL A 24 0.29 2.68 -4.48
N GLN A 25 1.08 3.49 -3.79
CA GLN A 25 2.50 3.68 -4.05
C GLN A 25 3.32 2.97 -2.98
N LYS A 26 4.44 2.35 -3.38
CA LYS A 26 5.34 1.65 -2.47
C LYS A 26 6.68 2.36 -2.47
N SER A 27 7.23 2.56 -1.28
CA SER A 27 8.57 3.09 -1.14
C SER A 27 9.61 2.18 -1.81
N ARG A 28 10.55 2.77 -2.55
CA ARG A 28 11.74 2.09 -3.08
C ARG A 28 13.00 2.36 -2.24
N LEU A 29 12.96 3.32 -1.32
CA LEU A 29 14.09 3.76 -0.50
C LEU A 29 13.86 3.27 0.93
N ARG A 30 14.47 2.14 1.30
CA ARG A 30 14.29 1.52 2.63
C ARG A 30 15.32 2.00 3.66
N THR A 31 16.42 2.61 3.24
CA THR A 31 17.61 2.83 4.08
C THR A 31 18.10 4.27 4.11
N THR A 32 17.65 5.12 3.19
CA THR A 32 18.22 6.47 2.98
C THR A 32 17.42 7.58 3.68
N SER A 33 16.22 7.29 4.19
CA SER A 33 15.38 8.29 4.83
C SER A 33 14.55 7.66 5.95
N ILE A 34 14.54 8.32 7.10
CA ILE A 34 13.73 7.99 8.28
C ILE A 34 12.22 8.09 7.95
N ASP A 35 11.91 8.85 6.89
CA ASP A 35 10.57 9.18 6.44
C ASP A 35 10.09 8.26 5.32
N ASN A 36 10.85 7.19 5.07
CA ASN A 36 10.57 6.28 3.99
C ASN A 36 10.79 4.85 4.47
N LEU A 37 9.85 4.37 5.30
CA LEU A 37 9.97 3.12 6.06
C LEU A 37 9.85 1.85 5.19
N GLY A 38 9.96 1.96 3.87
CA GLY A 38 9.78 0.83 2.95
C GLY A 38 8.33 0.33 2.86
N GLY A 39 7.37 1.08 3.39
CA GLY A 39 5.95 0.75 3.37
C GLY A 39 5.22 1.32 2.16
N TYR A 40 3.94 1.59 2.37
CA TYR A 40 2.98 1.96 1.33
C TYR A 40 2.37 3.32 1.63
N ARG A 41 1.86 3.96 0.59
CA ARG A 41 0.94 5.08 0.70
C ARG A 41 -0.18 4.94 -0.30
N VAL A 42 -1.31 5.57 -0.02
CA VAL A 42 -2.48 5.61 -0.90
C VAL A 42 -2.68 7.06 -1.33
N VAL A 43 -2.84 7.26 -2.62
CA VAL A 43 -2.99 8.57 -3.25
C VAL A 43 -4.26 8.55 -4.08
N SER A 44 -5.07 9.60 -4.08
CA SER A 44 -6.18 9.73 -5.01
C SER A 44 -5.69 10.00 -6.44
N ASP A 45 -6.56 9.85 -7.43
CA ASP A 45 -6.27 10.26 -8.81
C ASP A 45 -5.88 11.75 -8.92
N GLY A 46 -6.39 12.59 -8.00
CA GLY A 46 -6.03 14.01 -7.88
C GLY A 46 -4.69 14.29 -7.19
N GLY A 47 -3.91 13.26 -6.83
CA GLY A 47 -2.60 13.43 -6.21
C GLY A 47 -2.61 13.69 -4.70
N ILE A 48 -3.79 13.63 -4.06
CA ILE A 48 -3.93 13.84 -2.61
C ILE A 48 -3.56 12.54 -1.89
N VAL A 49 -2.69 12.63 -0.88
CA VAL A 49 -2.35 11.47 -0.06
C VAL A 49 -3.50 11.17 0.91
N LEU A 50 -4.09 10.00 0.78
CA LEU A 50 -5.22 9.53 1.59
C LEU A 50 -4.79 8.70 2.80
N ALA A 51 -3.62 8.03 2.71
CA ALA A 51 -3.04 7.26 3.81
C ALA A 51 -1.53 7.04 3.60
N GLY A 52 -0.77 6.88 4.69
CA GLY A 52 0.67 6.59 4.63
C GLY A 52 1.49 7.79 4.16
N GLN A 53 1.37 8.94 4.81
CA GLN A 53 1.91 10.22 4.33
C GLN A 53 3.41 10.16 4.01
N ARG A 54 4.15 9.37 4.77
CA ARG A 54 5.59 9.09 4.71
C ARG A 54 5.85 7.58 4.49
N TYR A 55 4.98 6.93 3.73
CA TYR A 55 5.07 5.49 3.45
C TYR A 55 5.09 4.59 4.70
N GLU A 56 4.48 5.04 5.80
CA GLU A 56 4.37 4.32 7.07
C GLU A 56 3.31 3.21 7.05
N LEU A 57 2.47 3.14 6.01
CA LEU A 57 1.43 2.12 5.92
C LEU A 57 2.08 0.76 5.67
N ALA A 58 1.85 -0.21 6.56
CA ALA A 58 2.27 -1.60 6.36
C ALA A 58 1.34 -2.34 5.38
N LEU A 59 1.81 -3.47 4.83
CA LEU A 59 0.97 -4.31 3.95
C LEU A 59 -0.32 -4.75 4.65
N ALA A 60 -0.28 -5.05 5.95
CA ALA A 60 -1.48 -5.44 6.70
C ALA A 60 -2.54 -4.33 6.72
N GLY A 61 -2.16 -3.09 7.03
CA GLY A 61 -3.08 -1.94 7.01
C GLY A 61 -3.60 -1.63 5.61
N LEU A 62 -2.79 -1.85 4.56
CA LEU A 62 -3.25 -1.75 3.19
C LEU A 62 -4.34 -2.79 2.86
N LEU A 63 -4.18 -4.03 3.33
CA LEU A 63 -5.15 -5.09 3.12
C LEU A 63 -6.45 -4.84 3.90
N GLU A 64 -6.33 -4.35 5.13
CA GLU A 64 -7.49 -3.97 5.95
C GLU A 64 -8.29 -2.85 5.30
N ARG A 65 -7.64 -1.80 4.78
CA ARG A 65 -8.29 -0.69 4.08
C ARG A 65 -9.19 -1.15 2.91
N TYR A 66 -8.78 -2.20 2.21
CA TYR A 66 -9.52 -2.74 1.06
C TYR A 66 -10.26 -4.04 1.38
N GLU A 67 -10.39 -4.39 2.66
CA GLU A 67 -11.11 -5.57 3.15
C GLU A 67 -10.61 -6.89 2.53
N ILE A 68 -9.33 -6.96 2.18
CA ILE A 68 -8.73 -8.14 1.54
C ILE A 68 -8.25 -9.11 2.60
N GLY A 69 -8.90 -10.26 2.67
CA GLY A 69 -8.50 -11.33 3.58
C GLY A 69 -9.09 -11.20 4.99
N ARG A 70 -10.06 -10.29 5.19
CA ARG A 70 -11.11 -10.54 6.17
C ARG A 70 -11.96 -11.71 5.64
N ALA A 71 -12.06 -12.76 6.44
CA ALA A 71 -12.94 -13.89 6.21
C ALA A 71 -14.38 -13.47 6.52
#